data_AF-A0A2E9PSG4-F1
#
_entry.id   AF-A0A2E9PSG4-F1
#
_cell.length_a   1.000
_cell.length_b   1.000
_cell.length_c   1.000
_cell.angle_alpha   90.00
_cell.angle_beta   90.00
_cell.angle_gamma   90.00
#
_symmetry.space_group_name_H-M   'P 1'
#
loop_
_entity.id
_entity.type
_entity.pdbx_description
1 polymer ?
#
loop_
_entity_poly.entity_id
_entity_poly.type
_entity_poly.pdbx_seq_one_letter_code
_entity_poly.pdbx_strand_id
1 'polypeptide(L)'
;MVRRETPYILWFDECTTTERPLVGGKNASLGEMTRAGIRVPPGFAITTTAYQDFVRQAGISTQIQALLDEVDYEDVAGLEHTSKAIRQLMGAATIPAEIEGAIEGAYEELCSECCVPDLPVAVRSSATAEDLPGASFAGQQDTTLWVRSGSRVVIRAAICWSSLFTARAISYRHEMGFRHDRVYISVGVQKMANAQTAGVMFTLNPINGDRSIIAIDSSWGLGESVVSGVVTPDNFLVDKVTLDIVRRTASKKMIEYEPNEETQEVEIRDVQAERQTCPSLNDEEIMALSKLGKRIEGHYGTPQDIEWAIDRDLPFPENVMIVQSRPETVWSQKERPVVGNRRKAGVAGVVDTLLAGVRVKPTEQKVES
;
A
#
# COMPACT_ATOMS: atom_id res chain seq x y z
N MET A 1 36.96 11.66 -8.36
CA MET A 1 35.60 11.09 -8.29
C MET A 1 34.64 12.24 -8.07
N VAL A 2 33.93 12.65 -9.10
CA VAL A 2 32.83 13.63 -8.97
C VAL A 2 31.79 12.94 -8.09
N ARG A 3 31.51 13.46 -6.89
CA ARG A 3 30.34 13.03 -6.13
C ARG A 3 29.15 13.33 -7.04
N ARG A 4 28.46 12.30 -7.54
CA ARG A 4 27.12 12.52 -8.09
C ARG A 4 26.31 13.13 -6.96
N GLU A 5 25.91 14.38 -7.11
CA GLU A 5 24.90 14.96 -6.23
C GLU A 5 23.66 14.07 -6.36
N THR A 6 23.21 13.53 -5.23
CA THR A 6 22.03 12.69 -5.18
C THR A 6 20.82 13.56 -5.52
N PRO A 7 19.97 13.17 -6.49
CA PRO A 7 18.89 14.05 -6.94
C PRO A 7 17.80 14.21 -5.88
N TYR A 8 17.13 15.36 -5.87
CA TYR A 8 15.95 15.61 -5.03
C TYR A 8 14.70 14.88 -5.53
N ILE A 9 14.65 14.57 -6.83
CA ILE A 9 13.53 13.91 -7.49
C ILE A 9 14.02 12.62 -8.16
N LEU A 10 13.24 11.55 -8.04
CA LEU A 10 13.40 10.32 -8.82
C LEU A 10 12.03 9.89 -9.36
N TRP A 11 11.94 9.62 -10.65
CA TRP A 11 10.69 9.13 -11.23
C TRP A 11 10.43 7.68 -10.82
N PHE A 12 9.17 7.25 -10.77
CA PHE A 12 8.86 5.88 -10.33
C PHE A 12 9.50 4.82 -11.25
N ASP A 13 9.60 5.06 -12.54
CA ASP A 13 10.28 4.15 -13.49
C ASP A 13 11.81 4.08 -13.28
N GLU A 14 12.40 5.09 -12.66
CA GLU A 14 13.80 5.14 -12.22
C GLU A 14 14.03 4.53 -10.83
N CYS A 15 12.97 4.40 -10.01
CA CYS A 15 13.06 3.85 -8.66
C CYS A 15 13.25 2.34 -8.69
N THR A 16 14.42 1.86 -8.26
CA THR A 16 14.67 0.42 -8.07
C THR A 16 14.89 0.07 -6.61
N THR A 17 15.07 -1.23 -6.32
CA THR A 17 15.39 -1.71 -4.97
C THR A 17 16.69 -1.11 -4.40
N THR A 18 17.62 -0.64 -5.26
CA THR A 18 18.85 0.03 -4.80
C THR A 18 18.61 1.43 -4.26
N GLU A 19 17.60 2.14 -4.77
CA GLU A 19 17.23 3.50 -4.35
C GLU A 19 16.29 3.50 -3.16
N ARG A 20 15.91 2.34 -2.61
CA ARG A 20 15.03 2.24 -1.43
C ARG A 20 15.47 3.11 -0.24
N PRO A 21 16.77 3.27 0.10
CA PRO A 21 17.20 4.21 1.14
C PRO A 21 16.90 5.68 0.82
N LEU A 22 16.71 6.01 -0.47
CA LEU A 22 16.41 7.36 -0.96
C LEU A 22 14.92 7.63 -1.12
N VAL A 23 14.12 6.61 -1.44
CA VAL A 23 12.69 6.77 -1.76
C VAL A 23 11.73 6.11 -0.76
N GLY A 24 12.26 5.36 0.20
CA GLY A 24 11.46 4.61 1.16
C GLY A 24 10.77 3.38 0.55
N GLY A 25 10.04 2.66 1.41
CA GLY A 25 9.44 1.37 1.05
C GLY A 25 8.36 1.44 -0.03
N LYS A 26 7.42 2.37 0.12
CA LYS A 26 6.26 2.51 -0.77
C LYS A 26 6.66 2.94 -2.17
N ASN A 27 7.48 3.98 -2.30
CA ASN A 27 7.91 4.47 -3.61
C ASN A 27 8.79 3.44 -4.33
N ALA A 28 9.63 2.70 -3.60
CA ALA A 28 10.39 1.60 -4.18
C ALA A 28 9.47 0.47 -4.70
N SER A 29 8.41 0.13 -3.95
CA SER A 29 7.39 -0.83 -4.40
C SER A 29 6.65 -0.34 -5.65
N LEU A 30 6.31 0.95 -5.74
CA LEU A 30 5.69 1.55 -6.93
C LEU A 30 6.60 1.46 -8.16
N GLY A 31 7.90 1.77 -7.99
CA GLY A 31 8.85 1.65 -9.10
C GLY A 31 9.09 0.22 -9.56
N GLU A 32 9.20 -0.71 -8.61
CA GLU A 32 9.31 -2.14 -8.89
C GLU A 32 8.10 -2.66 -9.68
N MET A 33 6.89 -2.29 -9.28
CA MET A 33 5.66 -2.64 -10.01
C MET A 33 5.63 -2.04 -11.41
N THR A 34 6.01 -0.77 -11.55
CA THR A 34 6.05 -0.06 -12.84
C THR A 34 6.99 -0.79 -13.82
N ARG A 35 8.19 -1.15 -13.36
CA ARG A 35 9.17 -1.92 -14.15
C ARG A 35 8.72 -3.34 -14.49
N ALA A 36 7.95 -3.97 -13.59
CA ALA A 36 7.34 -5.28 -13.83
C ALA A 36 6.19 -5.21 -14.85
N GLY A 37 5.85 -4.02 -15.38
CA GLY A 37 4.76 -3.80 -16.33
C GLY A 37 3.37 -3.92 -15.70
N ILE A 38 3.28 -3.70 -14.39
CA ILE A 38 2.02 -3.53 -13.66
C ILE A 38 1.59 -2.07 -13.87
N ARG A 39 0.29 -1.85 -14.09
CA ARG A 39 -0.23 -0.51 -14.31
C ARG A 39 -0.28 0.24 -12.99
N VAL A 40 0.64 1.18 -12.84
CA VAL A 40 0.73 2.10 -11.70
C VAL A 40 0.55 3.51 -12.24
N PRO A 41 -0.23 4.39 -11.58
CA PRO A 41 -0.31 5.78 -12.01
C PRO A 41 1.08 6.44 -11.99
N PRO A 42 1.44 7.23 -13.02
CA PRO A 42 2.74 7.88 -13.10
C PRO A 42 2.95 8.86 -11.96
N GLY A 43 4.21 9.14 -11.66
CA GLY A 43 4.59 10.01 -10.57
C GLY A 43 6.08 9.93 -10.24
N PHE A 44 6.46 10.66 -9.21
CA PHE A 44 7.84 10.77 -8.77
C PHE A 44 7.95 10.74 -7.24
N ALA A 45 9.13 10.40 -6.76
CA ALA A 45 9.50 10.44 -5.36
C ALA A 45 10.39 11.66 -5.08
N ILE A 46 9.98 12.47 -4.11
CA ILE A 46 10.83 13.45 -3.44
C ILE A 46 11.74 12.67 -2.50
N THR A 47 13.05 12.68 -2.76
CA THR A 47 14.01 11.80 -2.09
C THR A 47 14.28 12.23 -0.65
N THR A 48 14.84 11.32 0.14
CA THR A 48 15.32 11.63 1.49
C THR A 48 16.42 12.69 1.49
N THR A 49 17.13 12.89 0.37
CA THR A 49 18.11 13.96 0.23
C THR A 49 17.46 15.33 0.32
N ALA A 50 16.28 15.52 -0.29
CA ALA A 50 15.52 16.76 -0.16
C ALA A 50 15.12 17.02 1.29
N TYR A 51 14.65 16.00 2.01
CA TYR A 51 14.34 16.11 3.44
C TYR A 51 15.57 16.50 4.29
N GLN A 52 16.70 15.82 4.09
CA GLN A 52 17.93 16.10 4.82
C GLN A 52 18.42 17.54 4.57
N ASP A 53 18.37 17.98 3.32
CA ASP A 53 18.82 19.32 2.94
C ASP A 53 17.87 20.40 3.41
N PHE A 54 16.55 20.17 3.40
CA PHE A 54 15.58 21.03 4.05
C PHE A 54 15.91 21.23 5.54
N VAL A 55 16.03 20.13 6.31
CA VAL A 55 16.27 20.19 7.77
C VAL A 55 17.63 20.82 8.11
N ARG A 56 18.64 20.63 7.26
CA ARG A 56 19.98 21.22 7.40
C ARG A 56 20.01 22.70 7.04
N GLN A 57 19.53 23.07 5.86
CA GLN A 57 19.60 24.43 5.33
C GLN A 57 18.63 25.38 6.06
N ALA A 58 17.49 24.88 6.52
CA ALA A 58 16.57 25.65 7.37
C ALA A 58 17.09 25.83 8.82
N GLY A 59 18.19 25.17 9.21
CA GLY A 59 18.79 25.31 10.54
C GLY A 59 17.97 24.70 11.68
N ILE A 60 16.96 23.88 11.37
CA ILE A 60 16.03 23.31 12.38
C ILE A 60 16.55 22.00 12.99
N SER A 61 17.58 21.38 12.41
CA SER A 61 18.16 20.09 12.85
C SER A 61 18.48 20.06 14.36
N THR A 62 19.18 21.08 14.86
CA THR A 62 19.65 21.15 16.25
C THR A 62 18.52 21.40 17.23
N GLN A 63 17.53 22.20 16.84
CA GLN A 63 16.35 22.49 17.65
C GLN A 63 15.46 21.25 17.79
N ILE A 64 15.27 20.51 16.71
CA ILE A 64 14.53 19.22 16.74
C ILE A 64 15.23 18.25 17.68
N GLN A 65 16.56 18.13 17.60
CA GLN A 65 17.31 17.23 18.47
C GLN A 65 17.19 17.62 19.96
N ALA A 66 17.35 18.91 20.28
CA ALA A 66 17.21 19.39 21.65
C ALA A 66 15.81 19.09 22.22
N LEU A 67 14.76 19.31 21.44
CA LEU A 67 13.39 19.00 21.83
C LEU A 67 13.19 17.50 22.09
N LEU A 68 13.81 16.63 21.28
CA LEU A 68 13.72 15.17 21.44
C LEU A 68 14.52 14.64 22.64
N ASP A 69 15.66 15.26 22.96
CA ASP A 69 16.51 14.86 24.09
C ASP A 69 15.85 15.14 25.46
N GLU A 70 14.91 16.09 25.51
CA GLU A 70 14.15 16.47 26.70
C GLU A 70 12.85 15.65 26.89
N VAL A 71 12.49 14.77 25.94
CA VAL A 71 11.24 14.00 26.01
C VAL A 71 11.32 12.94 27.10
N ASP A 72 10.37 12.99 28.02
CA ASP A 72 9.98 11.84 28.83
C ASP A 72 8.97 11.00 28.04
N TYR A 73 9.37 9.81 27.60
CA TYR A 73 8.55 8.93 26.78
C TYR A 73 7.41 8.26 27.54
N GLU A 74 7.43 8.29 28.89
CA GLU A 74 6.33 7.82 29.73
C GLU A 74 5.26 8.91 29.93
N ASP A 75 5.60 10.19 29.68
CA ASP A 75 4.65 11.30 29.69
C ASP A 75 4.01 11.52 28.31
N VAL A 76 2.81 10.95 28.14
CA VAL A 76 2.00 11.10 26.93
C VAL A 76 1.70 12.58 26.61
N ALA A 77 1.46 13.41 27.63
CA ALA A 77 1.11 14.81 27.41
C ALA A 77 2.34 15.63 26.99
N GLY A 78 3.49 15.38 27.62
CA GLY A 78 4.78 15.95 27.24
C GLY A 78 5.19 15.55 25.82
N LEU A 79 5.06 14.27 25.47
CA LEU A 79 5.35 13.78 24.13
C LEU A 79 4.48 14.45 23.05
N GLU A 80 3.18 14.62 23.31
CA GLU A 80 2.27 15.35 22.41
C GLU A 80 2.65 16.84 22.28
N HIS A 81 3.08 17.46 23.37
CA HIS A 81 3.55 18.85 23.34
C HIS A 81 4.81 18.99 22.47
N THR A 82 5.80 18.11 22.68
CA THR A 82 7.04 18.09 21.89
C THR A 82 6.79 17.80 20.42
N SER A 83 5.94 16.80 20.13
CA SER A 83 5.46 16.49 18.77
C SER A 83 4.89 17.72 18.08
N LYS A 84 3.99 18.46 18.76
CA LYS A 84 3.41 19.70 18.22
C LYS A 84 4.47 20.78 18.00
N ALA A 85 5.39 20.98 18.94
CA ALA A 85 6.45 21.97 18.83
C ALA A 85 7.36 21.70 17.63
N ILE A 86 7.79 20.44 17.43
CA ILE A 86 8.62 20.05 16.28
C ILE A 86 7.87 20.26 14.97
N ARG A 87 6.59 19.85 14.90
CA ARG A 87 5.79 20.00 13.69
C ARG A 87 5.52 21.48 13.34
N GLN A 88 5.31 22.33 14.35
CA GLN A 88 5.20 23.77 14.16
C GLN A 88 6.51 24.38 13.65
N LEU A 89 7.65 23.96 14.21
CA LEU A 89 8.97 24.38 13.76
C LEU A 89 9.20 24.02 12.29
N MET A 90 8.88 22.78 11.91
CA MET A 90 8.99 22.33 10.51
C MET A 90 8.03 23.07 9.59
N GLY A 91 6.81 23.35 10.03
CA GLY A 91 5.82 24.10 9.23
C GLY A 91 6.17 25.59 9.07
N ALA A 92 6.92 26.17 10.01
CA ALA A 92 7.38 27.56 9.93
C ALA A 92 8.71 27.71 9.17
N ALA A 93 9.43 26.62 8.93
CA ALA A 93 10.71 26.63 8.24
C ALA A 93 10.54 26.89 6.74
N THR A 94 11.35 27.80 6.20
CA THR A 94 11.38 28.07 4.76
C THR A 94 12.02 26.92 4.01
N ILE A 95 11.34 26.42 2.98
CA ILE A 95 11.90 25.39 2.09
C ILE A 95 12.91 26.07 1.15
N PRO A 96 14.14 25.53 1.01
CA PRO A 96 15.12 26.06 0.08
C PRO A 96 14.60 26.12 -1.36
N ALA A 97 14.89 27.22 -2.07
CA ALA A 97 14.40 27.47 -3.43
C ALA A 97 14.82 26.38 -4.44
N GLU A 98 15.96 25.73 -4.22
CA GLU A 98 16.41 24.60 -5.05
C GLU A 98 15.50 23.37 -4.91
N ILE A 99 14.98 23.11 -3.70
CA ILE A 99 14.08 22.00 -3.43
C ILE A 99 12.67 22.34 -3.94
N GLU A 100 12.22 23.56 -3.68
CA GLU A 100 10.94 24.08 -4.19
C GLU A 100 10.89 24.00 -5.72
N GLY A 101 11.88 24.56 -6.42
CA GLY A 101 11.96 24.53 -7.87
C GLY A 101 12.08 23.12 -8.45
N ALA A 102 12.76 22.19 -7.77
CA ALA A 102 12.83 20.80 -8.19
C ALA A 102 11.46 20.09 -8.11
N ILE A 103 10.70 20.32 -7.03
CA ILE A 103 9.37 19.74 -6.85
C ILE A 103 8.37 20.35 -7.85
N GLU A 104 8.38 21.67 -8.02
CA GLU A 104 7.49 22.34 -8.96
C GLU A 104 7.78 21.93 -10.41
N GLY A 105 9.06 21.90 -10.79
CA GLY A 105 9.47 21.45 -12.12
C GLY A 105 9.05 20.01 -12.43
N ALA A 106 9.22 19.08 -11.47
CA ALA A 106 8.78 17.70 -11.63
C ALA A 106 7.25 17.57 -11.72
N TYR A 107 6.49 18.40 -10.98
CA TYR A 107 5.04 18.45 -11.09
C TYR A 107 4.58 18.98 -12.46
N GLU A 108 5.22 20.01 -12.99
CA GLU A 108 4.94 20.55 -14.33
C GLU A 108 5.26 19.54 -15.44
N GLU A 109 6.36 18.81 -15.29
CA GLU A 109 6.73 17.71 -16.19
C GLU A 109 5.67 16.60 -16.15
N LEU A 110 5.22 16.18 -14.96
CA LEU A 110 4.16 15.18 -14.80
C LEU A 110 2.83 15.63 -15.43
N CYS A 111 2.47 16.90 -15.28
CA CYS A 111 1.28 17.48 -15.93
C CYS A 111 1.40 17.40 -17.46
N SER A 112 2.59 17.71 -17.98
CA SER A 112 2.89 17.70 -19.42
C SER A 112 2.85 16.28 -20.00
N GLU A 113 3.46 15.29 -19.32
CA GLU A 113 3.41 13.88 -19.71
C GLU A 113 1.99 13.33 -19.74
N CYS A 114 1.17 13.70 -18.75
CA CYS A 114 -0.21 13.27 -18.67
C CYS A 114 -1.14 14.02 -19.62
N CYS A 115 -0.68 15.07 -20.28
CA CYS A 115 -1.49 16.00 -21.08
C CYS A 115 -2.70 16.58 -20.31
N VAL A 116 -2.57 16.77 -18.98
CA VAL A 116 -3.65 17.31 -18.14
C VAL A 116 -3.13 18.56 -17.43
N PRO A 117 -3.69 19.75 -17.71
CA PRO A 117 -3.34 20.94 -16.96
C PRO A 117 -3.82 20.81 -15.51
N ASP A 118 -2.98 21.26 -14.58
CA ASP A 118 -3.27 21.21 -13.15
C ASP A 118 -3.70 19.81 -12.67
N LEU A 119 -2.88 18.81 -13.01
CA LEU A 119 -3.16 17.40 -12.73
C LEU A 119 -3.35 17.14 -11.23
N PRO A 120 -4.48 16.55 -10.79
CA PRO A 120 -4.65 16.18 -9.40
C PRO A 120 -3.68 15.05 -9.04
N VAL A 121 -2.92 15.22 -7.96
CA VAL A 121 -1.95 14.25 -7.44
C VAL A 121 -2.23 13.86 -5.98
N ALA A 122 -1.89 12.62 -5.62
CA ALA A 122 -1.75 12.18 -4.25
C ALA A 122 -0.34 12.47 -3.76
N VAL A 123 -0.22 13.10 -2.59
CA VAL A 123 1.04 13.32 -1.90
C VAL A 123 1.08 12.39 -0.69
N ARG A 124 1.97 11.39 -0.74
CA ARG A 124 2.03 10.26 0.19
C ARG A 124 3.40 10.14 0.81
N SER A 125 3.44 9.96 2.12
CA SER A 125 4.65 9.68 2.88
C SER A 125 5.16 8.25 2.62
N SER A 126 6.48 8.13 2.49
CA SER A 126 7.23 6.88 2.27
C SER A 126 8.51 6.89 3.11
N ALA A 127 8.43 6.40 4.33
CA ALA A 127 9.55 6.30 5.26
C ALA A 127 10.49 5.14 4.89
N THR A 128 11.76 5.31 5.23
CA THR A 128 12.82 4.32 4.99
C THR A 128 12.75 3.11 5.93
N ALA A 129 12.07 3.24 7.07
CA ALA A 129 11.97 2.20 8.10
C ALA A 129 10.64 1.40 8.06
N GLU A 130 9.77 1.66 7.08
CA GLU A 130 8.39 1.11 7.01
C GLU A 130 8.25 -0.39 6.79
N ASP A 131 9.32 -1.04 6.33
CA ASP A 131 9.29 -2.44 5.93
C ASP A 131 10.26 -3.31 6.73
N LEU A 132 10.81 -2.80 7.83
CA LEU A 132 11.56 -3.65 8.75
C LEU A 132 10.62 -4.73 9.30
N PRO A 133 11.06 -5.99 9.44
CA PRO A 133 10.21 -7.06 9.95
C PRO A 133 9.62 -6.68 11.31
N GLY A 134 8.29 -6.54 11.39
CA GLY A 134 7.57 -6.12 12.60
C GLY A 134 7.25 -4.62 12.68
N ALA A 135 7.76 -3.79 11.77
CA ALA A 135 7.54 -2.35 11.74
C ALA A 135 6.42 -1.92 10.78
N SER A 136 5.19 -2.34 11.06
CA SER A 136 4.04 -1.82 10.33
C SER A 136 3.67 -0.44 10.85
N PHE A 137 4.17 0.62 10.21
CA PHE A 137 3.63 1.99 10.38
C PHE A 137 2.29 2.17 9.64
N ALA A 138 1.54 1.08 9.42
CA ALA A 138 0.27 1.12 8.71
C ALA A 138 -0.70 2.12 9.36
N GLY A 139 -1.27 2.98 8.51
CA GLY A 139 -2.34 3.92 8.88
C GLY A 139 -1.92 5.11 9.73
N GLN A 140 -0.62 5.45 9.81
CA GLN A 140 -0.14 6.54 10.67
C GLN A 140 0.47 7.72 9.94
N GLN A 141 0.42 7.74 8.62
CA GLN A 141 1.15 8.74 7.85
C GLN A 141 0.23 9.60 7.01
N ASP A 142 0.56 10.89 7.00
CA ASP A 142 -0.21 11.91 6.30
C ASP A 142 -0.21 11.58 4.80
N THR A 143 -1.39 11.31 4.29
CA THR A 143 -1.69 11.21 2.86
C THR A 143 -2.66 12.32 2.54
N THR A 144 -2.31 13.16 1.56
CA THR A 144 -3.23 14.16 1.04
C THR A 144 -3.61 13.76 -0.38
N LEU A 145 -4.91 13.61 -0.62
CA LEU A 145 -5.46 13.30 -1.92
C LEU A 145 -5.87 14.58 -2.65
N TRP A 146 -5.94 14.50 -3.98
CA TRP A 146 -6.46 15.58 -4.84
C TRP A 146 -5.75 16.93 -4.70
N VAL A 147 -4.42 16.90 -4.57
CA VAL A 147 -3.60 18.10 -4.54
C VAL A 147 -3.42 18.61 -5.97
N ARG A 148 -3.63 19.90 -6.16
CA ARG A 148 -3.45 20.62 -7.43
C ARG A 148 -2.47 21.77 -7.22
N SER A 149 -1.76 22.20 -8.25
CA SER A 149 -0.61 23.13 -8.22
C SER A 149 0.68 22.61 -7.57
N GLY A 150 1.82 22.88 -8.21
CA GLY A 150 3.16 22.55 -7.70
C GLY A 150 3.45 23.18 -6.34
N SER A 151 3.02 24.42 -6.12
CA SER A 151 3.16 25.11 -4.83
C SER A 151 2.42 24.40 -3.69
N ARG A 152 1.24 23.82 -3.94
CA ARG A 152 0.54 23.01 -2.93
C ARG A 152 1.24 21.67 -2.72
N VAL A 153 1.83 21.07 -3.75
CA VAL A 153 2.64 19.85 -3.61
C VAL A 153 3.83 20.11 -2.67
N VAL A 154 4.52 21.24 -2.81
CA VAL A 154 5.62 21.65 -1.91
C VAL A 154 5.14 21.75 -0.46
N ILE A 155 4.02 22.45 -0.22
CA ILE A 155 3.43 22.57 1.13
C ILE A 155 3.06 21.19 1.69
N ARG A 156 2.42 20.33 0.90
CA ARG A 156 2.01 18.99 1.34
C ARG A 156 3.21 18.07 1.56
N ALA A 157 4.30 18.23 0.81
CA ALA A 157 5.55 17.51 1.06
C ALA A 157 6.15 17.88 2.42
N ALA A 158 6.15 19.16 2.80
CA ALA A 158 6.60 19.60 4.11
C ALA A 158 5.72 19.07 5.25
N ILE A 159 4.40 19.01 5.05
CA ILE A 159 3.49 18.35 6.01
C ILE A 159 3.85 16.87 6.16
N CYS A 160 4.07 16.16 5.05
CA CYS A 160 4.50 14.76 5.08
C CYS A 160 5.84 14.58 5.81
N TRP A 161 6.80 15.49 5.63
CA TRP A 161 8.05 15.48 6.39
C TRP A 161 7.82 15.62 7.90
N SER A 162 6.87 16.47 8.29
CA SER A 162 6.48 16.66 9.69
C SER A 162 5.82 15.42 10.31
N SER A 163 5.25 14.52 9.49
CA SER A 163 4.56 13.32 9.96
C SER A 163 5.49 12.32 10.63
N LEU A 164 6.81 12.42 10.36
CA LEU A 164 7.82 11.69 11.13
C LEU A 164 7.77 12.04 12.62
N PHE A 165 7.36 13.24 13.00
CA PHE A 165 7.41 13.72 14.38
C PHE A 165 6.05 13.75 15.07
N THR A 166 5.10 12.91 14.62
CA THR A 166 3.91 12.63 15.43
C THR A 166 4.31 11.93 16.73
N ALA A 167 3.56 12.15 17.81
CA ALA A 167 3.83 11.52 19.11
C ALA A 167 3.95 10.00 18.99
N ARG A 168 3.03 9.38 18.25
CA ARG A 168 3.04 7.94 17.98
C ARG A 168 4.29 7.48 17.23
N ALA A 169 4.72 8.22 16.20
CA ALA A 169 5.94 7.88 15.46
C ALA A 169 7.21 8.07 16.29
N ILE A 170 7.25 9.08 17.17
CA ILE A 170 8.36 9.32 18.10
C ILE A 170 8.45 8.19 19.13
N SER A 171 7.35 7.88 19.82
CA SER A 171 7.27 6.79 20.80
C SER A 171 7.64 5.44 20.18
N TYR A 172 7.07 5.11 19.02
CA TYR A 172 7.37 3.85 18.35
C TYR A 172 8.87 3.69 18.03
N ARG A 173 9.53 4.74 17.55
CA ARG A 173 10.98 4.68 17.26
C ARG A 173 11.80 4.49 18.53
N HIS A 174 11.39 5.09 19.63
CA HIS A 174 12.04 4.92 20.92
C HIS A 174 11.92 3.46 21.39
N GLU A 175 10.72 2.89 21.37
CA GLU A 175 10.47 1.48 21.74
C GLU A 175 11.31 0.49 20.91
N MET A 176 11.50 0.79 19.62
CA MET A 176 12.32 -0.04 18.72
C MET A 176 13.82 0.28 18.77
N GLY A 177 14.25 1.25 19.57
CA GLY A 177 15.65 1.66 19.68
C GLY A 177 16.22 2.34 18.42
N PHE A 178 15.36 2.90 17.56
CA PHE A 178 15.79 3.66 16.39
C PHE A 178 16.18 5.08 16.79
N ARG A 179 17.39 5.50 16.37
CA ARG A 179 17.81 6.88 16.55
C ARG A 179 17.00 7.81 15.65
N HIS A 180 16.48 8.90 16.21
CA HIS A 180 15.66 9.88 15.49
C HIS A 180 16.42 10.58 14.34
N ASP A 181 17.74 10.73 14.44
CA ASP A 181 18.61 11.39 13.45
C ASP A 181 18.92 10.54 12.20
N ARG A 182 18.55 9.26 12.21
CA ARG A 182 18.83 8.30 11.12
C ARG A 182 17.60 7.79 10.39
N VAL A 183 16.41 8.29 10.74
CA VAL A 183 15.18 7.94 10.04
C VAL A 183 14.82 9.08 9.10
N TYR A 184 14.83 8.77 7.81
CA TYR A 184 14.46 9.72 6.78
C TYR A 184 13.15 9.32 6.12
N ILE A 185 12.48 10.31 5.57
CA ILE A 185 11.20 10.16 4.87
C ILE A 185 11.33 10.71 3.46
N SER A 186 10.85 9.92 2.52
CA SER A 186 10.58 10.33 1.15
C SER A 186 9.09 10.64 1.02
N VAL A 187 8.73 11.40 0.00
CA VAL A 187 7.33 11.72 -0.31
C VAL A 187 7.07 11.33 -1.76
N GLY A 188 6.13 10.42 -2.00
CA GLY A 188 5.63 10.09 -3.33
C GLY A 188 4.58 11.09 -3.77
N VAL A 189 4.74 11.62 -4.99
CA VAL A 189 3.77 12.45 -5.69
C VAL A 189 3.28 11.64 -6.88
N GLN A 190 2.04 11.20 -6.82
CA GLN A 190 1.47 10.26 -7.78
C GLN A 190 0.22 10.85 -8.42
N LYS A 191 0.05 10.69 -9.74
CA LYS A 191 -1.20 11.02 -10.43
C LYS A 191 -2.40 10.37 -9.72
N MET A 192 -3.44 11.15 -9.41
CA MET A 192 -4.70 10.61 -8.92
C MET A 192 -5.38 9.80 -10.03
N ALA A 193 -5.80 8.59 -9.70
CA ALA A 193 -6.81 7.91 -10.49
C ALA A 193 -8.17 8.55 -10.21
N ASN A 194 -8.91 8.91 -11.25
CA ASN A 194 -10.26 9.45 -11.12
C ASN A 194 -11.23 8.31 -10.80
N ALA A 195 -11.12 7.75 -9.59
CA ALA A 195 -11.69 6.46 -9.27
C ALA A 195 -13.23 6.48 -9.33
N GLN A 196 -13.81 5.59 -10.14
CA GLN A 196 -15.22 5.22 -10.04
C GLN A 196 -15.43 4.30 -8.83
N THR A 197 -14.53 3.34 -8.68
CA THR A 197 -14.51 2.35 -7.62
C THR A 197 -13.06 2.15 -7.22
N ALA A 198 -12.81 2.02 -5.92
CA ALA A 198 -11.49 1.72 -5.39
C ALA A 198 -11.60 0.77 -4.20
N GLY A 199 -10.48 0.18 -3.83
CA GLY A 199 -10.48 -0.78 -2.74
C GLY A 199 -9.15 -1.43 -2.47
N VAL A 200 -9.24 -2.51 -1.71
CA VAL A 200 -8.09 -3.29 -1.25
C VAL A 200 -8.28 -4.73 -1.70
N MET A 201 -7.19 -5.39 -2.06
CA MET A 201 -7.16 -6.78 -2.46
C MET A 201 -6.06 -7.50 -1.71
N PHE A 202 -6.41 -8.61 -1.07
CA PHE A 202 -5.47 -9.53 -0.45
C PHE A 202 -5.31 -10.75 -1.34
N THR A 203 -4.06 -11.13 -1.63
CA THR A 203 -3.78 -12.40 -2.31
C THR A 203 -3.79 -13.59 -1.35
N LEU A 204 -4.59 -13.51 -0.29
CA LEU A 204 -5.00 -14.60 0.57
C LEU A 204 -6.30 -14.18 1.25
N ASN A 205 -7.02 -15.12 1.86
CA ASN A 205 -8.16 -14.76 2.69
C ASN A 205 -7.68 -14.21 4.05
N PRO A 206 -7.92 -12.93 4.38
CA PRO A 206 -7.40 -12.30 5.59
C PRO A 206 -8.03 -12.85 6.89
N ILE A 207 -9.18 -13.52 6.80
CA ILE A 207 -9.90 -14.06 7.96
C ILE A 207 -9.26 -15.35 8.47
N ASN A 208 -8.84 -16.24 7.55
CA ASN A 208 -8.39 -17.59 7.89
C ASN A 208 -7.01 -17.95 7.33
N GLY A 209 -6.38 -17.07 6.56
CA GLY A 209 -5.06 -17.29 5.96
C GLY A 209 -5.07 -18.20 4.74
N ASP A 210 -6.23 -18.53 4.15
CA ASP A 210 -6.31 -19.39 2.98
C ASP A 210 -5.66 -18.72 1.76
N ARG A 211 -4.51 -19.25 1.34
CA ARG A 211 -3.73 -18.74 0.21
C ARG A 211 -4.26 -19.19 -1.15
N SER A 212 -5.29 -20.02 -1.21
CA SER A 212 -5.95 -20.42 -2.47
C SER A 212 -6.98 -19.40 -2.96
N ILE A 213 -7.34 -18.43 -2.12
CA ILE A 213 -8.35 -17.40 -2.39
C ILE A 213 -7.71 -16.02 -2.55
N ILE A 214 -8.29 -15.19 -3.40
CA ILE A 214 -8.09 -13.74 -3.42
C ILE A 214 -9.33 -13.09 -2.81
N ALA A 215 -9.14 -12.23 -1.83
CA ALA A 215 -10.20 -11.42 -1.24
C ALA A 215 -10.12 -10.00 -1.80
N ILE A 216 -11.22 -9.49 -2.34
CA ILE A 216 -11.32 -8.14 -2.89
C ILE A 216 -12.40 -7.39 -2.12
N ASP A 217 -12.01 -6.30 -1.48
CA ASP A 217 -12.89 -5.33 -0.85
C ASP A 217 -12.98 -4.09 -1.74
N SER A 218 -14.20 -3.60 -1.98
CA SER A 218 -14.44 -2.50 -2.91
C SER A 218 -15.54 -1.54 -2.44
N SER A 219 -15.36 -0.25 -2.73
CA SER A 219 -16.35 0.78 -2.49
C SER A 219 -16.34 1.83 -3.60
N TRP A 220 -17.44 2.58 -3.71
CA TRP A 220 -17.56 3.67 -4.66
C TRP A 220 -16.61 4.83 -4.33
N GLY A 221 -16.14 5.53 -5.37
CA GLY A 221 -15.26 6.69 -5.25
C GLY A 221 -13.82 6.34 -4.88
N LEU A 222 -13.14 7.24 -4.18
CA LEU A 222 -11.75 7.07 -3.77
C LEU A 222 -11.59 6.01 -2.65
N GLY A 223 -10.44 5.33 -2.68
CA GLY A 223 -10.13 4.19 -1.79
C GLY A 223 -10.02 4.53 -0.30
N GLU A 224 -9.94 5.82 0.05
CA GLU A 224 -9.87 6.30 1.43
C GLU A 224 -11.02 5.75 2.29
N SER A 225 -12.22 5.59 1.70
CA SER A 225 -13.40 5.03 2.38
C SER A 225 -13.18 3.61 2.92
N VAL A 226 -12.44 2.78 2.16
CA VAL A 226 -12.16 1.39 2.51
C VAL A 226 -10.98 1.31 3.48
N VAL A 227 -9.92 2.07 3.22
CA VAL A 227 -8.70 2.06 4.03
C VAL A 227 -8.95 2.62 5.44
N SER A 228 -9.79 3.65 5.56
CA SER A 228 -10.18 4.23 6.85
C SER A 228 -11.24 3.42 7.62
N GLY A 229 -11.88 2.45 6.96
CA GLY A 229 -12.93 1.62 7.57
C GLY A 229 -14.24 2.35 7.87
N VAL A 230 -14.47 3.53 7.27
CA VAL A 230 -15.70 4.32 7.48
C VAL A 230 -16.88 3.72 6.70
N VAL A 231 -16.61 2.99 5.61
CA VAL A 231 -17.62 2.29 4.81
C VAL A 231 -17.50 0.78 4.97
N THR A 232 -18.63 0.07 4.98
CA THR A 232 -18.64 -1.39 4.81
C THR A 232 -18.54 -1.71 3.32
N PRO A 233 -17.40 -2.21 2.82
CA PRO A 233 -17.20 -2.45 1.39
C PRO A 233 -18.00 -3.67 0.90
N ASP A 234 -18.14 -3.78 -0.41
CA ASP A 234 -18.47 -5.07 -1.03
C ASP A 234 -17.28 -6.00 -0.90
N ASN A 235 -17.55 -7.28 -0.61
CA ASN A 235 -16.52 -8.31 -0.48
C ASN A 235 -16.72 -9.40 -1.53
N PHE A 236 -15.65 -9.72 -2.25
CA PHE A 236 -15.60 -10.78 -3.26
C PHE A 236 -14.48 -11.76 -2.92
N LEU A 237 -14.78 -13.06 -2.96
CA LEU A 237 -13.78 -14.12 -2.82
C LEU A 237 -13.64 -14.86 -4.15
N VAL A 238 -12.42 -14.94 -4.66
CA VAL A 238 -12.10 -15.54 -5.96
C VAL A 238 -11.11 -16.68 -5.78
N ASP A 239 -11.38 -17.83 -6.39
CA ASP A 239 -10.45 -18.96 -6.40
C ASP A 239 -9.25 -18.65 -7.31
N LYS A 240 -8.02 -18.80 -6.81
CA LYS A 240 -6.83 -18.45 -7.59
C LYS A 240 -6.57 -19.38 -8.76
N VAL A 241 -7.02 -20.63 -8.70
CA VAL A 241 -6.76 -21.63 -9.74
C VAL A 241 -7.76 -21.45 -10.88
N THR A 242 -9.06 -21.46 -10.56
CA THR A 242 -10.12 -21.38 -11.58
C THR A 242 -10.46 -19.96 -11.98
N LEU A 243 -10.15 -18.96 -11.13
CA LEU A 243 -10.60 -17.56 -11.24
C LEU A 243 -12.11 -17.39 -11.11
N ASP A 244 -12.81 -18.39 -10.58
CA ASP A 244 -14.24 -18.31 -10.31
C ASP A 244 -14.51 -17.49 -9.04
N ILE A 245 -15.58 -16.70 -9.08
CA ILE A 245 -16.06 -15.94 -7.94
C ILE A 245 -16.82 -16.91 -7.01
N VAL A 246 -16.17 -17.32 -5.93
CA VAL A 246 -16.70 -18.27 -4.93
C VAL A 246 -17.78 -17.64 -4.06
N ARG A 247 -17.61 -16.35 -3.72
CA ARG A 247 -18.56 -15.61 -2.89
C ARG A 247 -18.66 -14.16 -3.33
N ARG A 248 -19.88 -13.64 -3.28
CA ARG A 248 -20.20 -12.22 -3.44
C ARG A 248 -20.94 -11.74 -2.21
N THR A 249 -20.57 -10.58 -1.69
CA THR A 249 -21.29 -9.92 -0.60
C THR A 249 -21.37 -8.45 -0.95
N ALA A 250 -22.53 -8.02 -1.45
CA ALA A 250 -22.80 -6.62 -1.72
C ALA A 250 -23.28 -5.96 -0.42
N SER A 251 -22.57 -4.91 0.00
CA SER A 251 -22.84 -4.15 1.21
C SER A 251 -23.50 -2.83 0.85
N LYS A 252 -24.32 -2.31 1.77
CA LYS A 252 -24.94 -1.00 1.60
C LYS A 252 -23.91 0.10 1.82
N LYS A 253 -23.47 0.75 0.74
CA LYS A 253 -22.47 1.83 0.75
C LYS A 253 -23.19 3.17 0.78
N MET A 254 -23.21 3.81 1.95
CA MET A 254 -23.96 5.06 2.16
C MET A 254 -23.21 6.29 1.66
N ILE A 255 -21.88 6.29 1.77
CA ILE A 255 -21.03 7.42 1.44
C ILE A 255 -19.93 7.02 0.46
N GLU A 256 -19.44 7.97 -0.32
CA GLU A 256 -18.28 7.86 -1.18
C GLU A 256 -17.39 9.11 -1.02
N TYR A 257 -16.08 8.93 -1.22
CA TYR A 257 -15.14 10.05 -1.25
C TYR A 257 -15.00 10.50 -2.69
N GLU A 258 -15.40 11.73 -2.96
CA GLU A 258 -15.31 12.34 -4.29
C GLU A 258 -14.53 13.65 -4.24
N PRO A 259 -13.79 13.96 -5.32
CA PRO A 259 -13.20 15.27 -5.46
C PRO A 259 -14.26 16.35 -5.60
N ASN A 260 -14.08 17.46 -4.89
CA ASN A 260 -14.83 18.68 -5.11
C ASN A 260 -13.98 19.65 -5.94
N GLU A 261 -14.47 20.00 -7.13
CA GLU A 261 -13.77 20.91 -8.05
C GLU A 261 -13.72 22.37 -7.55
N GLU A 262 -14.66 22.78 -6.70
CA GLU A 262 -14.69 24.15 -6.14
C GLU A 262 -13.68 24.32 -5.01
N THR A 263 -13.64 23.37 -4.07
CA THR A 263 -12.71 23.41 -2.93
C THR A 263 -11.33 22.85 -3.29
N GLN A 264 -11.22 22.12 -4.41
CA GLN A 264 -10.01 21.39 -4.81
C GLN A 264 -9.52 20.46 -3.69
N GLU A 265 -10.45 19.83 -2.99
CA GLU A 265 -10.23 18.88 -1.91
C GLU A 265 -11.17 17.69 -2.06
N VAL A 266 -10.89 16.61 -1.33
CA VAL A 266 -11.75 15.44 -1.30
C VAL A 266 -12.81 15.62 -0.21
N GLU A 267 -14.06 15.36 -0.57
CA GLU A 267 -15.20 15.47 0.33
C GLU A 267 -15.98 14.16 0.40
N ILE A 268 -16.66 13.98 1.53
CA ILE A 268 -17.56 12.86 1.73
C ILE A 268 -18.93 13.24 1.17
N ARG A 269 -19.46 12.42 0.25
CA ARG A 269 -20.78 12.60 -0.35
C ARG A 269 -21.63 11.36 -0.13
N ASP A 270 -22.95 11.57 -0.06
CA ASP A 270 -23.90 10.46 -0.03
C ASP A 270 -23.96 9.79 -1.41
N VAL A 271 -23.83 8.47 -1.42
CA VAL A 271 -24.01 7.67 -2.63
C VAL A 271 -25.49 7.73 -3.01
N GLN A 272 -25.79 7.92 -4.30
CA GLN A 272 -27.15 7.89 -4.84
C GLN A 272 -27.90 6.62 -4.41
N ALA A 273 -29.15 6.76 -3.96
CA ALA A 273 -29.92 5.69 -3.31
C ALA A 273 -29.96 4.39 -4.12
N GLU A 274 -30.01 4.48 -5.44
CA GLU A 274 -30.02 3.36 -6.37
C GLU A 274 -28.68 2.61 -6.37
N ARG A 275 -27.55 3.33 -6.24
CA ARG A 275 -26.19 2.77 -6.23
C ARG A 275 -25.79 2.18 -4.87
N GLN A 276 -26.46 2.56 -3.78
CA GLN A 276 -26.07 2.16 -2.42
C GLN A 276 -26.05 0.64 -2.23
N THR A 277 -26.95 -0.08 -2.89
CA THR A 277 -27.07 -1.55 -2.77
C THR A 277 -26.51 -2.32 -3.96
N CYS A 278 -26.06 -1.62 -5.01
CA CYS A 278 -25.42 -2.24 -6.15
C CYS A 278 -23.98 -2.66 -5.82
N PRO A 279 -23.48 -3.77 -6.40
CA PRO A 279 -22.06 -4.09 -6.35
C PRO A 279 -21.27 -3.00 -7.08
N SER A 280 -20.15 -2.60 -6.48
CA SER A 280 -19.27 -1.56 -7.03
C SER A 280 -18.33 -2.04 -8.14
N LEU A 281 -18.25 -3.36 -8.33
CA LEU A 281 -17.48 -4.00 -9.39
C LEU A 281 -18.35 -4.94 -10.22
N ASN A 282 -18.04 -5.02 -11.51
CA ASN A 282 -18.57 -6.05 -12.40
C ASN A 282 -17.63 -7.29 -12.47
N ASP A 283 -18.12 -8.37 -13.09
CA ASP A 283 -17.40 -9.64 -13.17
C ASP A 283 -16.07 -9.53 -13.93
N GLU A 284 -16.02 -8.71 -14.99
CA GLU A 284 -14.82 -8.52 -15.80
C GLU A 284 -13.72 -7.80 -15.01
N GLU A 285 -14.10 -6.79 -14.23
CA GLU A 285 -13.22 -6.07 -13.32
C GLU A 285 -12.69 -6.97 -12.20
N ILE A 286 -13.57 -7.78 -11.57
CA ILE A 286 -13.17 -8.74 -10.53
C ILE A 286 -12.13 -9.73 -11.09
N MET A 287 -12.36 -10.25 -12.29
CA MET A 287 -11.42 -11.15 -12.95
C MET A 287 -10.10 -10.46 -13.32
N ALA A 288 -10.15 -9.21 -13.81
CA ALA A 288 -8.98 -8.43 -14.16
C ALA A 288 -8.11 -8.15 -12.92
N LEU A 289 -8.72 -7.70 -11.83
CA LEU A 289 -8.07 -7.49 -10.53
C LEU A 289 -7.45 -8.79 -10.01
N SER A 290 -8.19 -9.91 -10.07
CA SER A 290 -7.70 -11.22 -9.60
C SER A 290 -6.47 -11.69 -10.39
N LYS A 291 -6.47 -11.51 -11.73
CA LYS A 291 -5.31 -11.82 -12.58
C LYS A 291 -4.12 -10.93 -12.24
N LEU A 292 -4.37 -9.65 -11.97
CA LEU A 292 -3.33 -8.70 -11.59
C LEU A 292 -2.74 -9.02 -10.21
N GLY A 293 -3.59 -9.34 -9.22
CA GLY A 293 -3.17 -9.78 -7.89
C GLY A 293 -2.28 -11.02 -7.95
N LYS A 294 -2.64 -12.04 -8.74
CA LYS A 294 -1.78 -13.22 -8.96
C LYS A 294 -0.43 -12.86 -9.59
N ARG A 295 -0.41 -11.93 -10.55
CA ARG A 295 0.82 -11.48 -11.20
C ARG A 295 1.73 -10.76 -10.20
N ILE A 296 1.16 -9.90 -9.36
CA ILE A 296 1.89 -9.16 -8.31
C ILE A 296 2.44 -10.12 -7.25
N GLU A 297 1.62 -11.06 -6.75
CA GLU A 297 2.07 -12.11 -5.83
C GLU A 297 3.17 -12.98 -6.43
N GLY A 298 3.05 -13.34 -7.72
CA GLY A 298 4.07 -14.10 -8.44
C GLY A 298 5.39 -13.34 -8.59
N HIS A 299 5.33 -12.01 -8.77
CA HIS A 299 6.49 -11.14 -8.84
C HIS A 299 7.24 -11.04 -7.52
N TYR A 300 6.51 -10.79 -6.41
CA TYR A 300 7.10 -10.64 -5.08
C TYR A 300 7.39 -11.97 -4.36
N GLY A 301 6.77 -13.07 -4.79
CA GLY A 301 6.94 -14.41 -4.21
C GLY A 301 6.27 -14.60 -2.83
N THR A 302 5.54 -13.61 -2.34
CA THR A 302 4.82 -13.63 -1.06
C THR A 302 3.42 -13.05 -1.22
N PRO A 303 2.45 -13.45 -0.37
CA PRO A 303 1.12 -12.85 -0.40
C PRO A 303 1.17 -11.34 -0.20
N GLN A 304 0.34 -10.62 -0.93
CA GLN A 304 0.32 -9.17 -0.97
C GLN A 304 -1.01 -8.62 -0.47
N ASP A 305 -0.92 -7.43 0.11
CA ASP A 305 -1.98 -6.48 0.38
C ASP A 305 -1.84 -5.34 -0.63
N ILE A 306 -2.84 -5.19 -1.51
CA ILE A 306 -2.77 -4.39 -2.73
C ILE A 306 -3.91 -3.39 -2.72
N GLU A 307 -3.59 -2.10 -2.83
CA GLU A 307 -4.57 -1.04 -3.06
C GLU A 307 -4.72 -0.80 -4.56
N TRP A 308 -5.96 -0.65 -5.02
CA TRP A 308 -6.29 -0.52 -6.43
C TRP A 308 -7.42 0.48 -6.66
N ALA A 309 -7.51 0.97 -7.90
CA ALA A 309 -8.58 1.85 -8.35
C ALA A 309 -9.01 1.49 -9.79
N ILE A 310 -10.30 1.68 -10.07
CA ILE A 310 -10.89 1.67 -11.41
C ILE A 310 -11.06 3.11 -11.85
N ASP A 311 -10.21 3.56 -12.77
CA ASP A 311 -10.21 4.92 -13.29
C ASP A 311 -11.38 5.14 -14.27
N ARG A 312 -12.20 6.18 -14.05
CA ARG A 312 -13.35 6.47 -14.93
C ARG A 312 -12.94 7.11 -16.27
N ASP A 313 -11.73 7.64 -16.37
CA ASP A 313 -11.24 8.35 -17.56
C ASP A 313 -10.56 7.42 -18.58
N LEU A 314 -10.29 6.16 -18.19
CA LEU A 314 -9.62 5.17 -19.02
C LEU A 314 -10.59 4.05 -19.46
N PRO A 315 -10.38 3.43 -20.64
CA PRO A 315 -11.17 2.29 -21.07
C PRO A 315 -10.76 1.02 -20.33
N PHE A 316 -11.68 0.09 -20.13
CA PHE A 316 -11.34 -1.27 -19.69
C PHE A 316 -10.56 -2.00 -20.79
N PRO A 317 -9.47 -2.73 -20.46
CA PRO A 317 -8.96 -3.07 -19.13
C PRO A 317 -7.84 -2.14 -18.61
N GLU A 318 -7.59 -1.00 -19.26
CA GLU A 318 -6.52 -0.06 -18.88
C GLU A 318 -6.87 0.74 -17.64
N ASN A 319 -8.15 0.93 -17.35
CA ASN A 319 -8.63 1.58 -16.14
C ASN A 319 -8.34 0.86 -14.82
N VAL A 320 -7.95 -0.42 -14.86
CA VAL A 320 -7.59 -1.17 -13.66
C VAL A 320 -6.15 -0.81 -13.25
N MET A 321 -6.02 0.04 -12.24
CA MET A 321 -4.76 0.62 -11.78
C MET A 321 -4.41 0.14 -10.38
N ILE A 322 -3.13 -0.10 -10.11
CA ILE A 322 -2.60 -0.42 -8.79
C ILE A 322 -1.96 0.82 -8.20
N VAL A 323 -2.42 1.21 -7.01
CA VAL A 323 -1.95 2.44 -6.34
C VAL A 323 -0.96 2.16 -5.23
N GLN A 324 -0.93 0.93 -4.70
CA GLN A 324 0.06 0.48 -3.71
C GLN A 324 0.10 -1.06 -3.64
N SER A 325 1.26 -1.63 -3.31
CA SER A 325 1.38 -3.04 -2.93
C SER A 325 2.37 -3.17 -1.79
N ARG A 326 2.05 -4.02 -0.82
CA ARG A 326 2.94 -4.40 0.28
C ARG A 326 2.77 -5.88 0.64
N PRO A 327 3.78 -6.53 1.22
CA PRO A 327 3.62 -7.87 1.76
C PRO A 327 2.52 -7.89 2.82
N GLU A 328 1.61 -8.87 2.74
CA GLU A 328 0.70 -9.19 3.83
C GLU A 328 1.57 -9.70 5.00
N THR A 329 1.32 -9.29 6.25
CA THR A 329 2.24 -9.59 7.38
C THR A 329 1.63 -10.47 8.49
N VAL A 330 0.32 -10.64 8.55
CA VAL A 330 -0.38 -11.39 9.61
C VAL A 330 -0.34 -12.89 9.37
N TRP A 331 -0.56 -13.32 8.13
CA TRP A 331 -0.61 -14.74 7.74
C TRP A 331 0.62 -15.18 6.94
N SER A 332 1.35 -14.24 6.35
CA SER A 332 2.59 -14.55 5.62
C SER A 332 3.68 -15.14 6.52
N GLN A 333 3.75 -14.69 7.78
CA GLN A 333 4.75 -15.07 8.78
C GLN A 333 4.43 -16.37 9.52
N LYS A 334 3.18 -16.86 9.46
CA LYS A 334 2.82 -18.13 10.10
C LYS A 334 3.36 -19.30 9.27
N GLU A 335 4.06 -20.22 9.94
CA GLU A 335 4.55 -21.44 9.30
C GLU A 335 3.42 -22.18 8.60
N ARG A 336 3.70 -22.67 7.39
CA ARG A 336 2.75 -23.49 6.65
C ARG A 336 2.42 -24.71 7.50
N PRO A 337 1.15 -25.02 7.77
CA PRO A 337 0.83 -26.41 8.07
C PRO A 337 1.23 -27.20 6.83
N VAL A 338 2.29 -27.99 6.94
CA VAL A 338 2.68 -28.93 5.90
C VAL A 338 1.46 -29.80 5.68
N VAL A 339 0.80 -29.66 4.53
CA VAL A 339 -0.23 -30.61 4.12
C VAL A 339 0.51 -31.93 3.87
N GLY A 340 0.64 -32.71 4.94
CA GLY A 340 1.32 -33.99 4.94
C GLY A 340 0.72 -34.87 3.86
N ASN A 341 1.48 -35.05 2.80
CA ASN A 341 1.46 -36.12 1.81
C ASN A 341 0.18 -37.00 1.77
N ARG A 342 -1.00 -36.41 1.49
CA ARG A 342 -2.26 -37.15 1.31
C ARG A 342 -2.26 -38.09 0.09
N ARG A 343 -1.21 -38.05 -0.75
CA ARG A 343 -1.04 -38.99 -1.87
C ARG A 343 -0.73 -40.42 -1.43
N LYS A 344 -0.16 -40.66 -0.24
CA LYS A 344 0.07 -42.04 0.25
C LYS A 344 -1.18 -42.70 0.85
N ALA A 345 -2.14 -41.92 1.33
CA ALA A 345 -3.37 -42.46 1.92
C ALA A 345 -4.43 -42.85 0.86
N GLY A 346 -4.52 -42.11 -0.24
CA GLY A 346 -5.51 -42.37 -1.30
C GLY A 346 -5.24 -43.66 -2.09
N VAL A 347 -4.00 -43.92 -2.47
CA VAL A 347 -3.66 -45.13 -3.25
C VAL A 347 -3.71 -46.37 -2.37
N ALA A 348 -3.26 -46.29 -1.10
CA ALA A 348 -3.34 -47.40 -0.16
C ALA A 348 -4.80 -47.79 0.16
N GLY A 349 -5.69 -46.80 0.37
CA GLY A 349 -7.11 -47.08 0.64
C GLY A 349 -7.86 -47.67 -0.56
N VAL A 350 -7.49 -47.30 -1.79
CA VAL A 350 -8.10 -47.86 -3.01
C VAL A 350 -7.64 -49.30 -3.25
N VAL A 351 -6.38 -49.62 -2.97
CA VAL A 351 -5.84 -50.98 -3.12
C VAL A 351 -6.41 -51.95 -2.08
N ASP A 352 -6.57 -51.53 -0.83
CA ASP A 352 -7.22 -52.36 0.22
C ASP A 352 -8.69 -52.66 -0.11
N THR A 353 -9.40 -51.69 -0.70
CA THR A 353 -10.81 -51.87 -1.08
C THR A 353 -10.97 -52.83 -2.26
N LEU A 354 -9.98 -52.89 -3.17
CA LEU A 354 -9.96 -53.82 -4.31
C LEU A 354 -9.57 -55.25 -3.91
N LEU A 355 -8.71 -55.41 -2.89
CA LEU A 355 -8.23 -56.72 -2.43
C LEU A 355 -9.19 -57.44 -1.48
N ALA A 356 -10.10 -56.72 -0.81
CA ALA A 356 -11.10 -57.30 0.08
C ALA A 356 -12.15 -58.20 -0.61
N GLY A 357 -12.22 -58.20 -1.95
CA GLY A 357 -13.19 -58.97 -2.75
C GLY A 357 -12.78 -60.40 -3.11
N VAL A 358 -11.52 -60.81 -2.87
CA VAL A 358 -11.02 -62.12 -3.32
C VAL A 358 -11.01 -63.12 -2.16
N ARG A 359 -12.12 -63.85 -1.97
CA ARG A 359 -12.15 -65.04 -1.10
C ARG A 359 -11.47 -66.21 -1.80
N VAL A 360 -10.25 -66.55 -1.40
CA VAL A 360 -9.65 -67.86 -1.71
C VAL A 360 -10.03 -68.83 -0.59
N LYS A 361 -10.76 -69.91 -0.93
CA LYS A 361 -11.08 -71.00 0.01
C LYS A 361 -9.78 -71.72 0.44
N PRO A 362 -9.60 -72.10 1.72
CA PRO A 362 -8.45 -72.89 2.13
C PRO A 362 -8.66 -74.35 1.73
N THR A 363 -7.66 -74.92 1.04
CA THR A 363 -7.54 -76.36 0.80
C THR A 363 -6.93 -77.01 2.03
N GLU A 364 -7.62 -77.98 2.64
CA GLU A 364 -7.09 -78.81 3.71
C GLU A 364 -5.96 -79.71 3.17
N GLN A 365 -4.80 -79.70 3.82
CA GLN A 365 -3.86 -80.81 3.80
C GLN A 365 -3.53 -81.22 5.23
N LYS A 366 -4.05 -82.40 5.60
CA LYS A 366 -3.64 -83.16 6.78
C LYS A 366 -2.18 -83.59 6.63
N VAL A 367 -1.41 -83.39 7.69
CA VAL A 367 -0.14 -84.10 7.93
C VAL A 367 -0.43 -85.14 9.01
N GLU A 368 -0.33 -86.41 8.67
CA GLU A 368 -0.21 -87.52 9.63
C GLU A 368 1.11 -88.25 9.35
N SER A 369 1.92 -88.31 10.42
CA SER A 369 3.09 -89.17 10.71
C SER A 369 4.14 -89.45 9.65
#